data_AF-U9UA79-F1
#
_entry.id   AF-U9UA79-F1
#
_cell.length_a   1.000
_cell.length_b   1.000
_cell.length_c   1.000
_cell.angle_alpha   90.00
_cell.angle_beta   90.00
_cell.angle_gamma   90.00
#
_symmetry.space_group_name_H-M   'P 1'
#
loop_
_entity.id
_entity.type
_entity.pdbx_description
1 polymer ?
#
loop_
_entity_poly.entity_id
_entity_poly.type
_entity_poly.pdbx_seq_one_letter_code
_entity_poly.pdbx_strand_id
1 'polypeptide(L)'
;MGAAFCVNNEPALSAQANLSLWSSSTRAELVAIFLALLTGPMNAKIKIYTDSQSAIYMINNRHNKSDKKLLKQFNSLILLKIDILLQEKKMDLVLVKVKGHSGDVMNEMVDKLAKNTNPH
;
A
#
# COMPACT_ATOMS: atom_id res chain seq x y z
N MET A 1 -5.35 -0.23 13.86
CA MET A 1 -4.53 0.47 12.85
C MET A 1 -5.35 0.53 11.59
N GLY A 2 -5.23 1.61 10.80
CA GLY A 2 -5.93 1.76 9.53
C GLY A 2 -5.00 1.74 8.35
N ALA A 3 -5.52 1.39 7.18
CA ALA A 3 -4.90 1.61 5.89
C ALA A 3 -5.79 2.56 5.08
N ALA A 4 -5.20 3.53 4.38
CA ALA A 4 -5.94 4.43 3.51
C ALA A 4 -5.10 4.82 2.29
N PHE A 5 -5.75 5.19 1.19
CA PHE A 5 -5.11 5.82 0.04
C PHE A 5 -6.03 6.91 -0.55
N CYS A 6 -5.43 7.84 -1.28
CA CYS A 6 -6.14 8.82 -2.11
C CYS A 6 -5.47 8.91 -3.50
N VAL A 7 -6.22 9.37 -4.50
CA VAL A 7 -5.69 9.59 -5.85
C VAL A 7 -5.45 11.08 -6.10
N ASN A 8 -4.30 11.40 -6.68
CA ASN A 8 -3.94 12.77 -7.05
C ASN A 8 -5.01 13.38 -7.96
N ASN A 9 -5.38 14.64 -7.68
CA ASN A 9 -6.39 15.41 -8.42
C ASN A 9 -7.83 14.86 -8.36
N GLU A 10 -8.07 13.75 -7.65
CA GLU A 10 -9.39 13.19 -7.39
C GLU A 10 -9.51 12.73 -5.91
N PRO A 11 -9.53 13.67 -4.96
CA PRO A 11 -9.59 13.33 -3.53
C PRO A 11 -10.87 12.59 -3.12
N ALA A 12 -11.92 12.66 -3.94
CA ALA A 12 -13.13 11.87 -3.79
C ALA A 12 -12.90 10.35 -4.02
N LEU A 13 -11.87 9.99 -4.80
CA LEU A 13 -11.46 8.60 -5.00
C LEU A 13 -10.45 8.21 -3.91
N SER A 14 -10.99 7.87 -2.74
CA SER A 14 -10.22 7.36 -1.60
C SER A 14 -10.88 6.13 -1.01
N ALA A 15 -10.09 5.27 -0.37
CA ALA A 15 -10.61 4.17 0.41
C ALA A 15 -9.85 4.06 1.72
N GLN A 16 -10.53 3.53 2.73
CA GLN A 16 -9.96 3.29 4.04
C GLN A 16 -10.42 1.93 4.59
N ALA A 17 -9.55 1.24 5.31
CA ALA A 17 -9.81 -0.07 5.88
C ALA A 17 -9.30 -0.14 7.32
N ASN A 18 -10.10 -0.71 8.21
CA ASN A 18 -9.71 -1.00 9.58
C ASN A 18 -8.97 -2.35 9.66
N LEU A 19 -7.81 -2.35 10.29
CA LEU A 19 -6.96 -3.52 10.52
C LEU A 19 -6.77 -3.75 12.04
N SER A 20 -7.86 -3.68 12.81
CA SER A 20 -7.88 -3.70 14.29
C SER A 20 -7.19 -4.92 14.89
N LEU A 21 -7.25 -6.06 14.21
CA LEU A 21 -6.59 -7.31 14.64
C LEU A 21 -5.12 -7.41 14.21
N TRP A 22 -4.61 -6.47 13.40
CA TRP A 22 -3.26 -6.52 12.83
C TRP A 22 -2.46 -5.24 13.14
N SER A 23 -1.55 -5.32 14.12
CA SER A 23 -0.84 -4.19 14.73
C SER A 23 0.47 -3.76 14.02
N SER A 24 0.70 -4.10 12.75
CA SER A 24 1.94 -3.72 12.07
C SER A 24 1.72 -2.54 11.12
N SER A 25 2.43 -1.43 11.35
CA SER A 25 2.41 -0.25 10.47
C SER A 25 2.82 -0.63 9.04
N THR A 26 3.89 -1.40 8.86
CA THR A 26 4.30 -1.90 7.54
C THR A 26 3.20 -2.70 6.83
N ARG A 27 2.39 -3.46 7.59
CA ARG A 27 1.27 -4.22 7.00
C ARG A 27 0.14 -3.30 6.56
N ALA A 28 -0.18 -2.27 7.35
CA ALA A 28 -1.16 -1.26 6.97
C ALA A 28 -0.78 -0.55 5.68
N GLU A 29 0.49 -0.19 5.54
CA GLU A 29 1.05 0.41 4.32
C GLU A 29 0.95 -0.52 3.10
N LEU A 30 1.28 -1.80 3.27
CA LEU A 30 1.11 -2.79 2.19
C LEU A 30 -0.36 -2.97 1.79
N VAL A 31 -1.29 -2.92 2.74
CA VAL A 31 -2.73 -2.96 2.45
C VAL A 31 -3.18 -1.69 1.73
N ALA A 32 -2.71 -0.51 2.13
CA ALA A 32 -3.01 0.75 1.45
C ALA A 32 -2.56 0.70 -0.02
N ILE A 33 -1.35 0.22 -0.28
CA ILE A 33 -0.83 0.00 -1.64
C ILE A 33 -1.71 -0.97 -2.42
N PHE A 34 -2.09 -2.10 -1.80
CA PHE A 34 -2.97 -3.08 -2.44
C PHE A 34 -4.34 -2.50 -2.81
N LEU A 35 -4.95 -1.71 -1.92
CA LEU A 35 -6.22 -1.03 -2.18
C LEU A 35 -6.10 -0.01 -3.32
N ALA A 36 -5.00 0.75 -3.40
CA ALA A 36 -4.75 1.67 -4.50
C ALA A 36 -4.59 0.96 -5.85
N LEU A 37 -3.96 -0.23 -5.87
CA LEU A 37 -3.84 -1.04 -7.09
C LEU A 37 -5.18 -1.64 -7.53
N LEU A 38 -6.07 -1.95 -6.59
CA LEU A 38 -7.42 -2.45 -6.91
C LEU A 38 -8.24 -1.41 -7.69
N THR A 39 -8.05 -0.12 -7.45
CA THR A 39 -8.74 0.95 -8.18
C THR A 39 -8.05 1.34 -9.49
N GLY A 40 -6.77 0.99 -9.67
CA GLY A 40 -6.06 1.25 -10.91
C GLY A 40 -6.65 0.51 -12.14
N PRO A 41 -6.64 1.11 -13.33
CA PRO A 41 -7.09 0.47 -14.57
C PRO A 41 -6.08 -0.56 -15.10
N MET A 42 -6.53 -1.51 -15.92
CA MET A 42 -5.66 -2.50 -16.57
C MET A 42 -4.65 -1.85 -17.52
N ASN A 43 -3.48 -2.47 -17.70
CA ASN A 43 -2.38 -2.04 -18.56
C ASN A 43 -1.83 -0.63 -18.23
N ALA A 44 -1.99 -0.19 -16.98
CA ALA A 44 -1.60 1.14 -16.55
C ALA A 44 -0.26 1.15 -15.81
N LYS A 45 0.44 2.28 -15.93
CA LYS A 45 1.58 2.60 -15.07
C LYS A 45 1.09 3.36 -13.85
N ILE A 46 1.15 2.71 -12.70
CA ILE A 46 0.68 3.26 -11.43
C ILE A 46 1.89 3.77 -10.64
N LYS A 47 1.81 5.03 -10.19
CA LYS A 47 2.84 5.66 -9.36
C LYS A 47 2.26 5.94 -7.98
N ILE A 48 2.80 5.30 -6.95
CA ILE A 48 2.33 5.46 -5.57
C ILE A 48 3.41 6.18 -4.76
N TYR A 49 2.98 7.19 -4.03
CA TYR A 49 3.79 7.95 -3.09
C TYR A 49 3.49 7.42 -1.68
N THR A 50 4.52 7.00 -0.95
CA THR A 50 4.37 6.48 0.42
C THR A 50 5.60 6.88 1.24
N ASP A 51 5.40 7.15 2.53
CA ASP A 51 6.49 7.41 3.46
C ASP A 51 7.05 6.11 4.09
N SER A 52 6.52 4.94 3.73
CA SER A 52 6.95 3.66 4.28
C SER A 52 8.11 3.05 3.50
N GLN A 53 9.34 3.34 3.94
CA GLN A 53 10.53 2.72 3.36
C GLN A 53 10.51 1.18 3.47
N SER A 54 9.94 0.67 4.57
CA SER A 54 9.79 -0.77 4.80
C SER A 54 8.87 -1.42 3.78
N ALA A 55 7.74 -0.80 3.43
CA ALA A 55 6.83 -1.31 2.40
C ALA A 55 7.49 -1.31 1.02
N ILE A 56 8.18 -0.22 0.66
CA ILE A 56 8.93 -0.11 -0.60
C ILE A 56 9.97 -1.24 -0.70
N TYR A 57 10.77 -1.43 0.34
CA TYR A 57 11.78 -2.49 0.36
C TYR A 57 11.16 -3.88 0.20
N MET A 58 10.08 -4.17 0.93
CA MET A 58 9.42 -5.47 0.85
C MET A 58 8.86 -5.77 -0.54
N ILE A 59 8.26 -4.78 -1.22
CA ILE A 59 7.74 -4.95 -2.58
C ILE A 59 8.90 -5.08 -3.58
N ASN A 60 9.93 -4.24 -3.51
CA ASN A 60 11.04 -4.32 -4.47
C ASN A 60 11.83 -5.63 -4.34
N ASN A 61 11.92 -6.20 -3.14
CA ASN A 61 12.66 -7.43 -2.87
C ASN A 61 11.78 -8.69 -2.84
N ARG A 62 10.51 -8.62 -3.26
CA ARG A 62 9.56 -9.74 -3.17
C ARG A 62 9.99 -11.00 -3.96
N HIS A 63 10.66 -10.81 -5.09
CA HIS A 63 11.17 -11.88 -5.96
C HIS A 63 12.58 -12.38 -5.58
N ASN A 64 13.26 -11.70 -4.65
CA ASN A 64 14.63 -12.04 -4.25
C ASN A 64 14.67 -13.19 -3.21
N LYS A 65 13.54 -13.85 -2.96
CA LYS A 65 13.41 -14.92 -1.97
C LYS A 65 12.84 -16.17 -2.63
N SER A 66 13.32 -17.34 -2.22
CA SER A 66 12.69 -18.60 -2.62
C SER A 66 11.27 -18.70 -2.05
N ASP A 67 10.37 -19.39 -2.76
CA ASP A 67 8.96 -19.53 -2.39
C ASP A 67 8.76 -20.00 -0.94
N LYS A 68 9.60 -20.93 -0.48
CA LYS A 68 9.59 -21.44 0.91
C LYS A 68 9.96 -20.37 1.94
N LYS A 69 10.86 -19.43 1.61
CA LYS A 69 11.22 -18.30 2.46
C LYS A 69 10.18 -17.18 2.40
N LEU A 70 9.53 -16.99 1.24
CA LEU A 70 8.46 -16.02 1.06
C LEU A 70 7.23 -16.40 1.90
N LEU A 71 6.75 -17.64 1.82
CA LEU A 71 5.58 -18.12 2.57
C LEU A 71 5.73 -18.01 4.09
N LYS A 72 6.96 -18.18 4.60
CA LYS A 72 7.29 -18.04 6.04
C LYS A 72 7.43 -16.58 6.49
N GLN A 73 7.43 -15.62 5.58
CA GLN A 73 7.61 -14.21 5.92
C GLN A 73 6.31 -13.62 6.48
N PHE A 74 6.43 -12.79 7.52
CA PHE A 74 5.35 -11.92 7.94
C PHE A 74 4.90 -11.04 6.76
N ASN A 75 3.58 -10.91 6.53
CA ASN A 75 2.98 -10.21 5.38
C ASN A 75 3.15 -10.91 4.00
N SER A 76 3.56 -12.18 3.95
CA SER A 76 3.71 -12.93 2.69
C SER A 76 2.45 -12.95 1.83
N LEU A 77 1.28 -13.14 2.45
CA LEU A 77 0.00 -13.19 1.75
C LEU A 77 -0.36 -11.87 1.07
N ILE A 78 -0.08 -10.71 1.69
CA ILE A 78 -0.39 -9.42 1.06
C ILE A 78 0.58 -9.11 -0.09
N LEU A 79 1.85 -9.49 0.03
CA LEU A 79 2.82 -9.38 -1.07
C LEU A 79 2.41 -10.26 -2.26
N LEU A 80 2.00 -11.50 -2.01
CA LEU A 80 1.51 -12.40 -3.05
C LEU A 80 0.27 -11.82 -3.75
N LYS A 81 -0.67 -11.25 -3.00
CA LYS A 81 -1.86 -10.59 -3.58
C LYS A 81 -1.48 -9.39 -4.44
N ILE A 82 -0.51 -8.58 -4.03
CA ILE A 82 0.01 -7.48 -4.85
C ILE A 82 0.63 -8.02 -6.14
N ASP A 83 1.45 -9.08 -6.07
CA ASP A 83 2.05 -9.69 -7.26
C ASP A 83 1.03 -10.22 -8.26
N ILE A 84 0.06 -11.00 -7.78
CA ILE A 84 -1.04 -11.53 -8.61
C ILE A 84 -1.77 -10.37 -9.27
N LEU A 85 -2.12 -9.33 -8.52
CA LEU A 85 -2.87 -8.20 -9.04
C LEU A 85 -2.10 -7.43 -10.12
N LEU A 86 -0.80 -7.21 -9.94
CA LEU A 86 0.06 -6.56 -10.95
C LEU A 86 0.14 -7.39 -12.23
N GLN A 87 0.24 -8.71 -12.12
CA GLN A 87 0.28 -9.61 -13.27
C GLN A 87 -1.06 -9.67 -14.00
N GLU A 88 -2.16 -9.91 -13.28
CA GLU A 88 -3.50 -10.02 -13.85
C GLU A 88 -3.95 -8.73 -14.54
N LYS A 89 -3.67 -7.58 -13.93
CA LYS A 89 -3.98 -6.28 -14.53
C LYS A 89 -2.91 -5.76 -15.48
N LYS A 90 -1.80 -6.47 -15.67
CA LYS A 90 -0.64 -6.05 -16.49
C LYS A 90 -0.17 -4.63 -16.14
N MET A 91 -0.04 -4.36 -14.86
CA MET A 91 0.33 -3.03 -14.35
C MET A 91 1.82 -2.89 -14.11
N ASP A 92 2.34 -1.70 -14.42
CA ASP A 92 3.67 -1.28 -14.02
C ASP A 92 3.61 -0.43 -12.76
N LEU A 93 4.17 -0.92 -11.65
CA LEU A 93 4.19 -0.20 -10.39
C LEU A 93 5.50 0.56 -10.19
N VAL A 94 5.40 1.86 -9.91
CA VAL A 94 6.50 2.71 -9.45
C VAL A 94 6.19 3.20 -8.03
N LEU A 95 7.04 2.84 -7.08
CA LEU A 95 6.96 3.34 -5.71
C LEU A 95 7.93 4.50 -5.50
N VAL A 96 7.43 5.61 -4.96
CA VAL A 96 8.23 6.81 -4.65
C VAL A 96 8.20 7.06 -3.15
N LYS A 97 9.38 7.10 -2.54
CA LYS A 97 9.52 7.49 -1.13
C LYS A 97 9.29 8.99 -0.99
N VAL A 98 8.36 9.36 -0.13
CA VAL A 98 8.13 10.75 0.31
C VAL A 98 8.57 10.92 1.76
N LYS A 99 8.85 12.15 2.19
CA LYS A 99 9.17 12.42 3.60
C LYS A 99 7.87 12.38 4.41
N GLY A 100 7.89 11.65 5.53
CA GLY A 100 6.79 11.71 6.49
C GLY A 100 6.73 13.12 7.11
N HIS A 101 5.53 13.65 7.30
CA HIS A 101 5.28 14.94 7.95
C HIS A 101 6.02 16.15 7.33
N SER A 102 6.17 16.19 6.01
CA SER A 102 6.83 17.31 5.31
C SER A 102 5.87 18.45 4.90
N GLY A 103 4.65 18.49 5.43
CA GLY A 103 3.61 19.42 4.98
C GLY A 103 2.96 19.03 3.64
N ASP A 104 3.11 17.77 3.21
CA ASP A 104 2.42 17.26 2.03
C ASP A 104 0.94 17.02 2.35
N VAL A 105 0.08 17.84 1.74
CA VAL A 105 -1.36 17.88 2.02
C VAL A 105 -2.03 16.52 1.78
N MET A 106 -1.60 15.78 0.75
CA MET A 106 -2.19 14.48 0.41
C MET A 106 -1.76 13.40 1.40
N ASN A 107 -0.47 13.36 1.77
CA ASN A 107 -0.01 12.43 2.80
C ASN A 107 -0.68 12.71 4.16
N GLU A 108 -0.81 13.97 4.56
CA GLU A 108 -1.51 14.32 5.80
C GLU A 108 -2.99 13.94 5.77
N MET A 109 -3.64 14.05 4.61
CA MET A 109 -5.01 13.59 4.42
C MET A 109 -5.10 12.07 4.60
N VAL A 110 -4.20 11.30 3.98
CA VAL A 110 -4.14 9.84 4.12
C VAL A 110 -3.87 9.42 5.57
N ASP A 111 -2.96 10.08 6.26
CA ASP A 111 -2.67 9.83 7.68
C ASP A 111 -3.91 10.04 8.56
N LYS A 112 -4.68 11.11 8.29
CA LYS A 112 -5.93 11.39 9.00
C LYS A 112 -6.98 10.32 8.71
N LEU A 113 -7.16 9.92 7.45
CA LEU A 113 -8.09 8.87 7.06
C LEU A 113 -7.73 7.54 7.73
N ALA A 114 -6.46 7.15 7.71
CA ALA A 114 -5.98 5.93 8.35
C ALA A 114 -6.26 5.93 9.87
N LYS A 115 -6.07 7.05 10.55
CA LYS A 115 -6.37 7.19 11.99
C LYS A 115 -7.87 7.07 12.29
N ASN A 116 -8.71 7.64 11.45
CA ASN A 116 -10.17 7.66 11.64
C ASN A 116 -10.86 6.32 11.34
N THR A 117 -10.14 5.31 10.85
CA THR A 117 -10.73 3.99 10.57
C THR A 117 -11.04 3.16 11.80
N ASN A 118 -10.49 3.48 12.97
CA ASN A 118 -10.84 2.80 14.22
C ASN A 118 -12.19 3.33 14.72
N PRO A 119 -13.28 2.54 14.71
CA PRO A 119 -14.43 2.87 15.53
C PRO A 119 -13.99 2.74 16.99
N HIS A 120 -14.39 3.71 17.82
CA HIS A 120 -14.26 3.63 19.27
C HIS A 120 -14.91 2.35 19.81
#